data_AF-A0A8J7XBK3-F1
#
_entry.id   AF-A0A8J7XBK3-F1
#
_cell.length_a   1.000
_cell.length_b   1.000
_cell.length_c   1.000
_cell.angle_alpha   90.00
_cell.angle_beta   90.00
_cell.angle_gamma   90.00
#
_symmetry.space_group_name_H-M   'P 1'
#
loop_
_entity.id
_entity.type
_entity.pdbx_description
1 polymer ?
#
loop_
_entity_poly.entity_id
_entity_poly.type
_entity_poly.pdbx_seq_one_letter_code
_entity_poly.pdbx_strand_id
1 'polypeptide(L)'
;MARGRPIEKRSTVQGNENRQIYRFTPLVALLILFSALAGTGAAGSRDPETGRIKVLYIGEPNGQSPYPMLESDPLMMPYPVVASTVVYSIDIAKRSIRLYMPRNYEVLSSYQVIILSDANAAIFTPTHLSWIRDAVDEGGSGLVMIGGYEAFGGMAGHANWGLTAVGEVLPVECLPSQWTGGKVIILEPDHPFVASLPIEPNLPWMRGYDGNMVEVREGALELAETVDREINPFWVTWEYGAGRSFAISGDWTPGGGVVFMRWEYYGDFANNLMLYMSRNDLPDDLQTVHMARTRFHEYKSSKAYLFAVMEFGEKFGANMDPVVEIIDRADSGFSDATRAYLDLDYESSLGLLDEAMQVLVDGNERAFQLKDQAMIWIYLIEWSVVTSTFAICGVVVWTLMVRRRYYREMGSTRFSA
;
A
#
# COMPACT_ATOMS: atom_id res chain seq x y z
N MET A 1 100.34 1.07 17.13
CA MET A 1 101.36 0.01 17.25
C MET A 1 100.84 -1.21 16.51
N ALA A 2 101.65 -1.75 15.60
CA ALA A 2 101.26 -2.69 14.56
C ALA A 2 101.32 -4.18 14.98
N ARG A 3 100.84 -5.03 14.05
CA ARG A 3 100.95 -6.51 13.88
C ARG A 3 99.64 -7.23 14.23
N GLY A 4 99.07 -8.12 13.41
CA GLY A 4 99.43 -8.71 12.11
C GLY A 4 98.32 -9.72 11.71
N ARG A 5 98.06 -9.87 10.40
CA ARG A 5 97.21 -10.93 9.79
C ARG A 5 98.03 -12.23 9.57
N PRO A 6 97.59 -13.30 8.85
CA PRO A 6 96.26 -13.81 8.40
C PRO A 6 96.09 -15.37 8.54
N ILE A 7 94.98 -15.93 8.01
CA ILE A 7 94.88 -17.04 7.02
C ILE A 7 93.74 -18.04 7.32
N GLU A 8 92.98 -18.31 6.26
CA GLU A 8 91.85 -19.23 6.06
C GLU A 8 92.15 -20.73 6.31
N LYS A 9 91.08 -21.50 6.57
CA LYS A 9 90.85 -22.81 5.91
C LYS A 9 89.37 -23.22 5.94
N ARG A 10 88.85 -23.55 4.76
CA ARG A 10 87.59 -24.28 4.50
C ARG A 10 87.81 -25.79 4.67
N SER A 11 86.83 -26.49 5.25
CA SER A 11 86.40 -27.84 4.80
C SER A 11 85.04 -28.24 5.41
N THR A 12 84.04 -28.24 4.53
CA THR A 12 82.87 -29.14 4.33
C THR A 12 83.02 -30.56 4.96
N VAL A 13 82.02 -31.34 5.44
CA VAL A 13 80.72 -31.78 4.88
C VAL A 13 79.84 -32.49 5.97
N GLN A 14 78.50 -32.42 5.80
CA GLN A 14 77.41 -33.37 6.14
C GLN A 14 76.89 -33.61 7.57
N GLY A 15 75.55 -33.53 7.70
CA GLY A 15 74.82 -34.13 8.81
C GLY A 15 73.38 -33.66 9.02
N ASN A 16 72.50 -33.95 8.07
CA ASN A 16 71.06 -34.26 8.21
C ASN A 16 70.05 -33.35 8.97
N GLU A 17 69.07 -32.89 8.17
CA GLU A 17 67.61 -32.96 8.41
C GLU A 17 67.05 -32.55 9.78
N ASN A 18 66.38 -31.39 9.81
CA ASN A 18 65.00 -31.38 10.31
C ASN A 18 64.16 -30.25 9.71
N ARG A 19 62.99 -30.66 9.21
CA ARG A 19 61.90 -29.87 8.62
C ARG A 19 61.36 -28.83 9.61
N GLN A 20 61.08 -27.62 9.12
CA GLN A 20 59.82 -26.91 9.41
C GLN A 20 59.63 -25.78 8.38
N ILE A 21 59.01 -26.14 7.25
CA ILE A 21 58.44 -25.16 6.31
C ILE A 21 57.08 -24.79 6.89
N TYR A 22 56.96 -23.58 7.42
CA TYR A 22 55.68 -23.00 7.81
C TYR A 22 54.82 -22.82 6.55
N ARG A 23 53.90 -23.76 6.32
CA ARG A 23 52.77 -23.62 5.40
C ARG A 23 51.76 -22.65 6.02
N PHE A 24 51.92 -21.36 5.78
CA PHE A 24 50.97 -20.30 6.14
C PHE A 24 50.14 -19.89 4.91
N THR A 25 49.43 -20.83 4.29
CA THR A 25 48.50 -20.53 3.17
C THR A 25 47.51 -21.68 2.94
N PRO A 26 46.62 -21.90 3.92
CA PRO A 26 45.22 -22.13 3.51
C PRO A 26 44.20 -21.34 4.34
N LEU A 27 44.61 -20.77 5.49
CA LEU A 27 43.67 -20.12 6.42
C LEU A 27 43.22 -18.73 5.93
N VAL A 28 44.10 -17.98 5.27
CA VAL A 28 43.77 -16.66 4.68
C VAL A 28 42.88 -16.82 3.44
N ALA A 29 43.10 -17.88 2.64
CA ALA A 29 42.23 -18.20 1.52
C ALA A 29 40.85 -18.67 1.97
N LEU A 30 40.75 -19.40 3.10
CA LEU A 30 39.47 -19.80 3.68
C LEU A 30 38.70 -18.62 4.28
N LEU A 31 39.40 -17.65 4.89
CA LEU A 31 38.80 -16.42 5.41
C LEU A 31 38.34 -15.47 4.29
N ILE A 32 39.04 -15.43 3.15
CA ILE A 32 38.61 -14.69 1.95
C ILE A 32 37.45 -15.41 1.25
N LEU A 33 37.40 -16.76 1.28
CA LEU A 33 36.24 -17.50 0.77
C LEU A 33 34.99 -17.35 1.67
N PHE A 34 35.15 -17.24 2.99
CA PHE A 34 34.04 -17.02 3.92
C PHE A 34 33.52 -15.57 3.90
N SER A 35 34.38 -14.59 3.59
CA SER A 35 33.95 -13.19 3.40
C SER A 35 33.36 -12.92 2.01
N ALA A 36 33.56 -13.80 1.04
CA ALA A 36 32.92 -13.73 -0.28
C ALA A 36 31.51 -14.35 -0.34
N LEU A 37 31.08 -15.05 0.72
CA LEU A 37 29.73 -15.62 0.87
C LEU A 37 28.86 -14.85 1.89
N ALA A 38 29.45 -13.90 2.61
CA ALA A 38 28.75 -12.99 3.50
C ALA A 38 28.72 -11.60 2.86
N GLY A 39 27.70 -11.34 2.04
CA GLY A 39 27.51 -10.01 1.44
C GLY A 39 27.24 -10.00 -0.06
N THR A 40 26.49 -10.97 -0.61
CA THR A 40 25.51 -10.56 -1.61
C THR A 40 24.39 -9.92 -0.83
N GLY A 41 24.44 -8.60 -0.62
CA GLY A 41 23.22 -7.87 -0.30
C GLY A 41 22.22 -8.30 -1.38
N ALA A 42 21.17 -9.01 -0.98
CA ALA A 42 20.19 -9.51 -1.92
C ALA A 42 19.67 -8.28 -2.69
N ALA A 43 20.03 -8.21 -3.98
CA ALA A 43 19.57 -7.15 -4.86
C ALA A 43 18.04 -7.13 -4.81
N GLY A 44 17.44 -5.93 -4.85
CA GLY A 44 16.00 -5.76 -4.73
C GLY A 44 15.23 -6.77 -5.56
N SER A 45 14.32 -7.48 -4.90
CA SER A 45 13.51 -8.49 -5.57
C SER A 45 12.34 -7.78 -6.23
N ARG A 46 12.26 -7.87 -7.56
CA ARG A 46 11.08 -7.57 -8.35
C ARG A 46 10.73 -8.82 -9.14
N ASP A 47 9.45 -8.98 -9.45
CA ASP A 47 8.99 -10.02 -10.34
C ASP A 47 9.66 -9.84 -11.72
N PRO A 48 10.37 -10.86 -12.23
CA PRO A 48 11.20 -10.73 -13.43
C PRO A 48 10.37 -10.58 -14.71
N GLU A 49 9.10 -11.00 -14.70
CA GLU A 49 8.22 -10.88 -15.87
C GLU A 49 7.64 -9.48 -16.00
N THR A 50 7.28 -8.87 -14.86
CA THR A 50 6.54 -7.60 -14.84
C THR A 50 7.39 -6.40 -14.41
N GLY A 51 8.54 -6.64 -13.78
CA GLY A 51 9.37 -5.59 -13.17
C GLY A 51 8.73 -4.94 -11.94
N ARG A 52 7.71 -5.56 -11.35
CA ARG A 52 6.93 -5.03 -10.21
C ARG A 52 7.12 -5.85 -8.94
N ILE A 53 6.68 -5.31 -7.82
CA ILE A 53 6.70 -5.96 -6.51
C ILE A 53 5.34 -6.59 -6.28
N LYS A 54 5.27 -7.93 -6.30
CA LYS A 54 4.06 -8.67 -5.95
C LYS A 54 3.87 -8.65 -4.44
N VAL A 55 2.75 -8.10 -4.01
CA VAL A 55 2.40 -7.97 -2.60
C VAL A 55 1.18 -8.84 -2.30
N LEU A 56 1.33 -9.89 -1.49
CA LEU A 56 0.20 -10.67 -1.01
C LEU A 56 -0.41 -9.96 0.19
N TYR A 57 -1.49 -9.22 -0.02
CA TYR A 57 -2.16 -8.46 1.04
C TYR A 57 -3.25 -9.31 1.69
N ILE A 58 -2.99 -9.81 2.90
CA ILE A 58 -3.91 -10.69 3.63
C ILE A 58 -4.48 -9.94 4.84
N GLY A 59 -5.81 -10.00 5.02
CA GLY A 59 -6.48 -9.32 6.12
C GLY A 59 -7.68 -8.51 5.68
N GLU A 60 -7.57 -7.19 5.71
CA GLU A 60 -8.63 -6.26 5.32
C GLU A 60 -8.26 -5.35 4.12
N PRO A 61 -8.04 -5.90 2.91
CA PRO A 61 -7.76 -5.11 1.71
C PRO A 61 -9.01 -4.36 1.23
N ASN A 62 -9.34 -3.25 1.88
CA ASN A 62 -10.52 -2.43 1.60
C ASN A 62 -10.14 -0.99 1.25
N GLY A 63 -11.12 -0.18 0.82
CA GLY A 63 -10.89 1.21 0.40
C GLY A 63 -10.41 2.16 1.50
N GLN A 64 -10.42 1.73 2.77
CA GLN A 64 -9.92 2.49 3.92
C GLN A 64 -8.53 1.98 4.37
N SER A 65 -8.07 0.84 3.88
CA SER A 65 -6.71 0.34 4.08
C SER A 65 -5.73 1.03 3.12
N PRO A 66 -4.40 0.80 3.21
CA PRO A 66 -3.45 1.33 2.22
C PRO A 66 -3.51 0.60 0.87
N TYR A 67 -4.34 -0.44 0.73
CA TYR A 67 -4.47 -1.23 -0.49
C TYR A 67 -4.70 -0.38 -1.76
N PRO A 68 -5.59 0.65 -1.80
CA PRO A 68 -5.76 1.48 -2.99
C PRO A 68 -4.51 2.28 -3.36
N MET A 69 -3.70 2.68 -2.38
CA MET A 69 -2.44 3.39 -2.62
C MET A 69 -1.40 2.44 -3.24
N LEU A 70 -1.32 1.20 -2.76
CA LEU A 70 -0.50 0.16 -3.37
C LEU A 70 -1.00 -0.16 -4.78
N GLU A 71 -2.31 -0.23 -5.01
CA GLU A 71 -2.87 -0.50 -6.35
C GLU A 71 -2.64 0.67 -7.32
N SER A 72 -2.52 1.91 -6.81
CA SER A 72 -2.22 3.08 -7.62
C SER A 72 -0.76 3.21 -8.03
N ASP A 73 0.19 2.69 -7.24
CA ASP A 73 1.62 2.78 -7.50
C ASP A 73 2.04 1.79 -8.61
N PRO A 74 2.63 2.25 -9.73
CA PRO A 74 3.00 1.38 -10.83
C PRO A 74 4.04 0.31 -10.49
N LEU A 75 4.90 0.51 -9.48
CA LEU A 75 5.87 -0.48 -9.04
C LEU A 75 5.23 -1.63 -8.26
N MET A 76 3.99 -1.46 -7.79
CA MET A 76 3.32 -2.43 -6.96
C MET A 76 2.35 -3.30 -7.77
N MET A 77 2.18 -4.53 -7.30
CA MET A 77 1.17 -5.47 -7.79
C MET A 77 0.53 -6.17 -6.59
N PRO A 78 -0.39 -5.51 -5.87
CA PRO A 78 -1.03 -6.10 -4.71
C PRO A 78 -2.10 -7.13 -5.10
N TYR A 79 -2.19 -8.21 -4.32
CA TYR A 79 -3.16 -9.30 -4.47
C TYR A 79 -3.94 -9.46 -3.16
N PRO A 80 -5.26 -9.23 -3.16
CA PRO A 80 -6.04 -9.18 -1.94
C PRO A 80 -6.51 -10.57 -1.50
N VAL A 81 -6.35 -10.86 -0.21
CA VAL A 81 -6.96 -12.02 0.47
C VAL A 81 -7.66 -11.52 1.72
N VAL A 82 -8.99 -11.42 1.66
CA VAL A 82 -9.79 -11.11 2.85
C VAL A 82 -9.63 -12.21 3.91
N ALA A 83 -9.16 -11.84 5.09
CA ALA A 83 -8.88 -12.75 6.20
C ALA A 83 -9.21 -12.18 7.60
N SER A 84 -9.64 -10.91 7.70
CA SER A 84 -10.19 -10.37 8.95
C SER A 84 -11.60 -10.89 9.19
N THR A 85 -11.88 -11.38 10.40
CA THR A 85 -13.22 -11.72 10.89
C THR A 85 -13.83 -10.65 11.80
N VAL A 86 -13.08 -9.58 12.11
CA VAL A 86 -13.61 -8.35 12.72
C VAL A 86 -14.38 -7.54 11.67
N VAL A 87 -13.83 -7.41 10.48
CA VAL A 87 -14.43 -6.61 9.38
C VAL A 87 -15.44 -7.42 8.57
N TYR A 88 -15.18 -8.72 8.37
CA TYR A 88 -16.01 -9.59 7.52
C TYR A 88 -16.56 -10.77 8.29
N SER A 89 -17.66 -11.36 7.82
CA SER A 89 -18.14 -12.62 8.40
C SER A 89 -17.12 -13.74 8.19
N ILE A 90 -17.04 -14.67 9.14
CA ILE A 90 -16.14 -15.82 9.05
C ILE A 90 -16.32 -16.63 7.77
N ASP A 91 -17.53 -16.71 7.23
CA ASP A 91 -17.82 -17.40 5.97
C ASP A 91 -17.22 -16.70 4.75
N ILE A 92 -17.22 -15.36 4.74
CA ILE A 92 -16.57 -14.55 3.70
C ILE A 92 -15.06 -14.75 3.77
N ALA A 93 -14.47 -14.63 4.96
CA ALA A 93 -13.03 -14.79 5.16
C ALA A 93 -12.56 -16.21 4.77
N LYS A 94 -13.26 -17.27 5.22
CA LYS A 94 -12.94 -18.65 4.81
C LYS A 94 -13.11 -18.91 3.31
N ARG A 95 -14.12 -18.30 2.67
CA ARG A 95 -14.30 -18.37 1.22
C ARG A 95 -13.15 -17.68 0.49
N SER A 96 -12.75 -16.50 0.95
CA SER A 96 -11.65 -15.72 0.39
C SER A 96 -10.32 -16.50 0.47
N ILE A 97 -9.98 -17.04 1.64
CA ILE A 97 -8.81 -17.91 1.82
C ILE A 97 -8.83 -19.06 0.80
N ARG A 98 -9.97 -19.74 0.62
CA ARG A 98 -10.08 -20.85 -0.34
C ARG A 98 -9.91 -20.43 -1.81
N LEU A 99 -10.32 -19.23 -2.17
CA LEU A 99 -10.30 -18.75 -3.56
C LEU A 99 -8.97 -18.11 -3.94
N TYR A 100 -8.37 -17.35 -3.03
CA TYR A 100 -7.30 -16.41 -3.36
C TYR A 100 -5.96 -16.72 -2.69
N MET A 101 -5.91 -17.54 -1.63
CA MET A 101 -4.60 -17.98 -1.13
C MET A 101 -3.86 -18.80 -2.20
N PRO A 102 -2.53 -18.64 -2.30
CA PRO A 102 -1.69 -19.50 -3.12
C PRO A 102 -1.97 -20.99 -2.86
N ARG A 103 -2.05 -21.78 -3.93
CA ARG A 103 -2.40 -23.21 -3.85
C ARG A 103 -1.23 -24.13 -3.51
N ASN A 104 -0.02 -23.62 -3.61
CA ASN A 104 1.23 -24.31 -3.30
C ASN A 104 2.29 -23.29 -2.84
N TYR A 105 3.40 -23.82 -2.34
CA TYR A 105 4.50 -23.01 -1.85
C TYR A 105 5.13 -22.18 -2.97
N GLU A 106 5.31 -22.74 -4.16
CA GLU A 106 6.00 -22.07 -5.27
C GLU A 106 5.30 -20.77 -5.70
N VAL A 107 3.97 -20.76 -5.68
CA VAL A 107 3.20 -19.54 -5.94
C VAL A 107 3.30 -18.56 -4.76
N LEU A 108 3.29 -19.04 -3.52
CA LEU A 108 3.40 -18.18 -2.34
C LEU A 108 4.78 -17.51 -2.22
N SER A 109 5.85 -18.27 -2.46
CA SER A 109 7.22 -17.76 -2.44
C SER A 109 7.54 -16.85 -3.63
N SER A 110 6.66 -16.78 -4.64
CA SER A 110 6.80 -15.82 -5.75
C SER A 110 6.43 -14.37 -5.36
N TYR A 111 5.83 -14.16 -4.19
CA TYR A 111 5.50 -12.83 -3.69
C TYR A 111 6.72 -12.22 -2.99
N GLN A 112 7.07 -11.00 -3.36
CA GLN A 112 8.19 -10.29 -2.77
C GLN A 112 7.85 -9.81 -1.35
N VAL A 113 6.58 -9.46 -1.10
CA VAL A 113 6.11 -9.04 0.23
C VAL A 113 4.78 -9.70 0.58
N ILE A 114 4.63 -10.12 1.83
CA ILE A 114 3.40 -10.66 2.41
C ILE A 114 2.98 -9.72 3.54
N ILE A 115 1.75 -9.21 3.48
CA ILE A 115 1.16 -8.39 4.53
C ILE A 115 0.11 -9.21 5.28
N LEU A 116 0.16 -9.18 6.61
CA LEU A 116 -0.85 -9.69 7.52
C LEU A 116 -1.43 -8.50 8.32
N SER A 117 -2.59 -7.99 7.90
CA SER A 117 -3.23 -6.82 8.50
C SER A 117 -4.53 -7.20 9.19
N ASP A 118 -4.55 -7.21 10.51
CA ASP A 118 -5.70 -7.67 11.31
C ASP A 118 -6.29 -9.01 10.80
N ALA A 119 -5.41 -9.93 10.43
CA ALA A 119 -5.78 -11.21 9.81
C ALA A 119 -6.02 -12.29 10.88
N ASN A 120 -7.12 -13.02 10.79
CA ASN A 120 -7.44 -14.06 11.77
C ASN A 120 -6.55 -15.30 11.61
N ALA A 121 -5.61 -15.54 12.52
CA ALA A 121 -4.75 -16.73 12.46
C ALA A 121 -5.54 -18.06 12.41
N ALA A 122 -6.73 -18.12 13.00
CA ALA A 122 -7.52 -19.35 13.13
C ALA A 122 -8.19 -19.84 11.83
N ILE A 123 -8.23 -19.01 10.77
CA ILE A 123 -8.81 -19.43 9.47
C ILE A 123 -7.77 -19.98 8.50
N PHE A 124 -6.48 -19.92 8.85
CA PHE A 124 -5.40 -20.49 8.06
C PHE A 124 -5.23 -21.98 8.34
N THR A 125 -4.77 -22.72 7.34
CA THR A 125 -4.30 -24.09 7.55
C THR A 125 -2.87 -24.06 8.11
N PRO A 126 -2.43 -25.09 8.85
CA PRO A 126 -1.02 -25.19 9.26
C PRO A 126 -0.05 -25.09 8.08
N THR A 127 -0.44 -25.62 6.92
CA THR A 127 0.34 -25.54 5.68
C THR A 127 0.49 -24.11 5.15
N HIS A 128 -0.57 -23.29 5.19
CA HIS A 128 -0.44 -21.87 4.82
C HIS A 128 0.55 -21.15 5.73
N LEU A 129 0.47 -21.41 7.03
CA LEU A 129 1.33 -20.77 8.03
C LEU A 129 2.80 -21.18 7.85
N SER A 130 3.07 -22.47 7.58
CA SER A 130 4.43 -22.93 7.29
C SER A 130 4.96 -22.32 5.99
N TRP A 131 4.14 -22.23 4.92
CA TRP A 131 4.58 -21.61 3.68
C TRP A 131 4.93 -20.14 3.84
N ILE A 132 4.16 -19.37 4.63
CA ILE A 132 4.49 -17.96 4.91
C ILE A 132 5.84 -17.88 5.63
N ARG A 133 6.06 -18.70 6.66
CA ARG A 133 7.35 -18.76 7.36
C ARG A 133 8.49 -19.11 6.40
N ASP A 134 8.35 -20.19 5.63
CA ASP A 134 9.39 -20.69 4.72
C ASP A 134 9.65 -19.70 3.56
N ALA A 135 8.66 -18.91 3.16
CA ALA A 135 8.84 -17.86 2.15
C ALA A 135 9.70 -16.70 2.70
N VAL A 136 9.62 -16.40 4.00
CA VAL A 136 10.48 -15.40 4.63
C VAL A 136 11.88 -15.98 4.87
N ASP A 137 11.95 -17.14 5.53
CA ASP A 137 13.22 -17.74 5.96
C ASP A 137 14.08 -18.21 4.78
N GLU A 138 13.50 -18.98 3.86
CA GLU A 138 14.22 -19.58 2.73
C GLU A 138 13.99 -18.82 1.42
N GLY A 139 12.76 -18.34 1.21
CA GLY A 139 12.34 -17.71 -0.05
C GLY A 139 12.77 -16.24 -0.23
N GLY A 140 13.14 -15.56 0.86
CA GLY A 140 13.56 -14.16 0.82
C GLY A 140 12.44 -13.13 0.75
N SER A 141 11.18 -13.54 0.94
CA SER A 141 10.03 -12.63 1.01
C SER A 141 10.11 -11.71 2.23
N GLY A 142 9.63 -10.48 2.07
CA GLY A 142 9.34 -9.59 3.19
C GLY A 142 8.02 -9.97 3.88
N LEU A 143 7.98 -9.94 5.20
CA LEU A 143 6.76 -10.09 5.99
C LEU A 143 6.46 -8.81 6.76
N VAL A 144 5.24 -8.30 6.63
CA VAL A 144 4.73 -7.19 7.42
C VAL A 144 3.52 -7.64 8.20
N MET A 145 3.57 -7.55 9.52
CA MET A 145 2.39 -7.73 10.39
C MET A 145 1.95 -6.38 10.94
N ILE A 146 0.66 -6.09 10.78
CA ILE A 146 0.02 -4.88 11.26
C ILE A 146 -0.94 -5.21 12.39
N GLY A 147 -0.94 -4.37 13.43
CA GLY A 147 -1.72 -4.51 14.64
C GLY A 147 -3.23 -4.45 14.41
N GLY A 148 -3.95 -4.89 15.42
CA GLY A 148 -5.39 -5.09 15.37
C GLY A 148 -5.83 -6.15 16.37
N TYR A 149 -7.14 -6.41 16.42
CA TYR A 149 -7.70 -7.37 17.37
C TYR A 149 -7.31 -8.82 17.04
N GLU A 150 -7.02 -9.12 15.79
CA GLU A 150 -6.69 -10.46 15.29
C GLU A 150 -5.19 -10.64 15.03
N ALA A 151 -4.38 -9.61 15.29
CA ALA A 151 -2.93 -9.59 15.11
C ALA A 151 -2.17 -9.93 16.40
N PHE A 152 -0.88 -10.26 16.25
CA PHE A 152 0.05 -10.55 17.35
C PHE A 152 -0.53 -11.50 18.41
N GLY A 153 -0.65 -11.04 19.66
CA GLY A 153 -1.15 -11.83 20.78
C GLY A 153 -2.65 -12.15 20.74
N GLY A 154 -3.41 -11.52 19.84
CA GLY A 154 -4.86 -11.64 19.74
C GLY A 154 -5.59 -10.97 20.92
N MET A 155 -6.57 -10.14 20.62
CA MET A 155 -7.49 -9.55 21.58
C MET A 155 -8.84 -10.26 21.55
N ALA A 156 -9.68 -10.05 22.55
CA ALA A 156 -11.09 -10.49 22.55
C ALA A 156 -11.33 -11.98 22.20
N GLY A 157 -10.36 -12.86 22.50
CA GLY A 157 -10.45 -14.30 22.21
C GLY A 157 -10.01 -14.73 20.81
N HIS A 158 -9.45 -13.82 20.00
CA HIS A 158 -8.79 -14.16 18.74
C HIS A 158 -7.48 -14.92 18.99
N ALA A 159 -7.07 -15.70 17.99
CA ALA A 159 -5.90 -16.58 18.09
C ALA A 159 -4.59 -15.79 18.18
N ASN A 160 -3.65 -16.30 18.97
CA ASN A 160 -2.31 -15.73 19.13
C ASN A 160 -1.39 -16.21 17.99
N TRP A 161 -0.91 -15.26 17.17
CA TRP A 161 0.05 -15.50 16.08
C TRP A 161 1.40 -16.03 16.56
N GLY A 162 1.82 -15.68 17.79
CA GLY A 162 3.05 -16.17 18.40
C GLY A 162 3.08 -17.69 18.61
N LEU A 163 1.92 -18.37 18.57
CA LEU A 163 1.81 -19.83 18.64
C LEU A 163 1.80 -20.52 17.27
N THR A 164 1.95 -19.76 16.19
CA THR A 164 1.94 -20.27 14.80
C THR A 164 3.36 -20.31 14.23
N ALA A 165 3.53 -21.01 13.09
CA ALA A 165 4.79 -21.00 12.35
C ALA A 165 5.22 -19.57 11.92
N VAL A 166 4.26 -18.68 11.64
CA VAL A 166 4.56 -17.27 11.32
C VAL A 166 5.13 -16.54 12.55
N GLY A 167 4.71 -16.94 13.76
CA GLY A 167 5.26 -16.43 15.00
C GLY A 167 6.78 -16.61 15.12
N GLU A 168 7.38 -17.60 14.45
CA GLU A 168 8.84 -17.85 14.46
C GLU A 168 9.63 -16.79 13.69
N VAL A 169 9.02 -16.15 12.68
CA VAL A 169 9.66 -15.16 11.79
C VAL A 169 9.27 -13.72 12.11
N LEU A 170 8.42 -13.48 13.12
CA LEU A 170 8.10 -12.11 13.56
C LEU A 170 9.28 -11.47 14.32
N PRO A 171 9.49 -10.15 14.21
CA PRO A 171 10.57 -9.44 14.89
C PRO A 171 10.28 -9.21 16.38
N VAL A 172 9.14 -9.68 16.87
CA VAL A 172 8.63 -9.45 18.22
C VAL A 172 8.00 -10.71 18.80
N GLU A 173 8.04 -10.82 20.13
CA GLU A 173 7.22 -11.76 20.88
C GLU A 173 5.81 -11.20 21.08
N CYS A 174 4.81 -12.05 20.84
CA CYS A 174 3.40 -11.68 20.89
C CYS A 174 2.86 -11.83 22.33
N LEU A 175 2.59 -10.72 23.02
CA LEU A 175 2.02 -10.78 24.37
C LEU A 175 0.50 -11.06 24.29
N PRO A 176 0.01 -12.19 24.85
CA PRO A 176 -1.38 -12.60 24.66
C PRO A 176 -2.38 -11.63 25.27
N SER A 177 -3.38 -11.17 24.50
CA SER A 177 -4.49 -10.35 24.98
C SER A 177 -4.10 -9.10 25.78
N GLN A 178 -2.99 -8.47 25.39
CA GLN A 178 -2.53 -7.22 25.97
C GLN A 178 -2.57 -6.08 24.94
N TRP A 179 -3.02 -4.91 25.40
CA TRP A 179 -3.23 -3.71 24.60
C TRP A 179 -2.77 -2.49 25.39
N THR A 180 -2.07 -1.58 24.73
CA THR A 180 -1.59 -0.34 25.33
C THR A 180 -1.59 0.77 24.30
N GLY A 181 -1.32 1.98 24.72
CA GLY A 181 -1.16 3.11 23.83
C GLY A 181 -0.34 4.21 24.44
N GLY A 182 0.06 5.15 23.61
CA GLY A 182 0.87 6.27 24.02
C GLY A 182 1.30 7.14 22.86
N LYS A 183 2.19 8.07 23.14
CA LYS A 183 2.81 8.92 22.13
C LYS A 183 3.87 8.10 21.38
N VAL A 184 3.86 8.14 20.05
CA VAL A 184 4.90 7.52 19.21
C VAL A 184 6.17 8.36 19.27
N ILE A 185 7.30 7.70 19.51
CA ILE A 185 8.65 8.26 19.51
C ILE A 185 9.49 7.46 18.49
N ILE A 186 10.14 8.16 17.57
CA ILE A 186 11.10 7.55 16.63
C ILE A 186 12.44 7.41 17.34
N LEU A 187 12.98 6.20 17.36
CA LEU A 187 14.25 5.86 17.99
C LEU A 187 15.42 5.92 17.00
N GLU A 188 15.17 5.48 15.77
CA GLU A 188 16.18 5.34 14.71
C GLU A 188 15.84 6.22 13.49
N PRO A 189 15.98 7.57 13.60
CA PRO A 189 15.61 8.49 12.53
C PRO A 189 16.47 8.33 11.26
N ASP A 190 17.72 7.89 11.42
CA ASP A 190 18.67 7.69 10.31
C ASP A 190 18.51 6.33 9.62
N HIS A 191 17.63 5.45 10.12
CA HIS A 191 17.37 4.16 9.48
C HIS A 191 16.80 4.38 8.06
N PRO A 192 17.27 3.68 7.02
CA PRO A 192 16.92 3.98 5.62
C PRO A 192 15.42 4.11 5.36
N PHE A 193 14.61 3.20 5.92
CA PHE A 193 13.15 3.28 5.80
C PHE A 193 12.57 4.54 6.45
N VAL A 194 13.02 4.88 7.66
CA VAL A 194 12.50 6.04 8.42
C VAL A 194 12.94 7.34 7.75
N ALA A 195 14.20 7.42 7.33
CA ALA A 195 14.78 8.57 6.63
C ALA A 195 14.16 8.79 5.23
N SER A 196 13.58 7.77 4.61
CA SER A 196 12.87 7.89 3.33
C SER A 196 11.53 8.63 3.43
N LEU A 197 11.12 9.05 4.62
CA LEU A 197 9.83 9.66 4.91
C LEU A 197 10.02 10.98 5.67
N PRO A 198 9.11 11.97 5.51
CA PRO A 198 9.23 13.27 6.14
C PRO A 198 8.62 13.20 7.55
N ILE A 199 9.24 12.40 8.42
CA ILE A 199 8.75 12.20 9.79
C ILE A 199 9.28 13.33 10.67
N GLU A 200 8.39 14.27 10.97
CA GLU A 200 8.67 15.36 11.91
C GLU A 200 8.25 14.99 13.33
N PRO A 201 8.93 15.52 14.37
CA PRO A 201 8.50 15.30 15.74
C PRO A 201 7.07 15.83 16.00
N ASN A 202 6.24 15.03 16.66
CA ASN A 202 4.87 15.38 17.08
C ASN A 202 3.85 15.59 15.94
N LEU A 203 4.04 14.92 14.79
CA LEU A 203 2.98 14.79 13.79
C LEU A 203 1.66 14.35 14.47
N PRO A 204 0.48 14.77 13.97
CA PRO A 204 -0.79 14.50 14.63
C PRO A 204 -1.00 13.03 15.03
N TRP A 205 -0.63 12.09 14.16
CA TRP A 205 -0.76 10.66 14.40
C TRP A 205 0.22 10.13 15.46
N MET A 206 1.35 10.79 15.69
CA MET A 206 2.32 10.41 16.71
C MET A 206 1.90 10.79 18.13
N ARG A 207 0.88 11.65 18.29
CA ARG A 207 0.51 12.20 19.61
C ARG A 207 -0.22 11.18 20.49
N GLY A 208 -0.80 10.17 19.87
CA GLY A 208 -1.51 9.10 20.54
C GLY A 208 -1.83 8.00 19.54
N TYR A 209 -1.31 6.82 19.81
CA TYR A 209 -1.53 5.60 19.06
C TYR A 209 -1.69 4.47 20.06
N ASP A 210 -2.57 3.52 19.77
CA ASP A 210 -2.73 2.32 20.56
C ASP A 210 -2.57 1.06 19.70
N GLY A 211 -2.37 -0.07 20.37
CA GLY A 211 -2.02 -1.30 19.67
C GLY A 211 -1.76 -2.47 20.60
N ASN A 212 -1.41 -3.59 19.98
CA ASN A 212 -1.03 -4.81 20.66
C ASN A 212 0.27 -4.59 21.47
N MET A 213 0.34 -5.16 22.68
CA MET A 213 1.61 -5.19 23.40
C MET A 213 2.52 -6.29 22.85
N VAL A 214 3.79 -5.97 22.68
CA VAL A 214 4.80 -6.87 22.12
C VAL A 214 6.16 -6.64 22.79
N GLU A 215 7.07 -7.60 22.67
CA GLU A 215 8.45 -7.43 23.13
C GLU A 215 9.41 -7.63 21.95
N VAL A 216 10.46 -6.81 21.84
CA VAL A 216 11.44 -6.93 20.76
C VAL A 216 12.21 -8.25 20.89
N ARG A 217 12.35 -9.00 19.80
CA ARG A 217 13.19 -10.20 19.78
C ARG A 217 14.67 -9.88 19.72
N GLU A 218 15.48 -10.80 20.24
CA GLU A 218 16.93 -10.71 20.10
C GLU A 218 17.34 -10.67 18.62
N GLY A 219 18.13 -9.64 18.27
CA GLY A 219 18.59 -9.39 16.90
C GLY A 219 17.65 -8.56 16.03
N ALA A 220 16.41 -8.29 16.49
CA ALA A 220 15.53 -7.31 15.86
C ALA A 220 15.90 -5.88 16.26
N LEU A 221 15.56 -4.91 15.41
CA LEU A 221 15.81 -3.49 15.61
C LEU A 221 14.48 -2.76 15.81
N GLU A 222 14.36 -2.08 16.95
CA GLU A 222 13.24 -1.21 17.26
C GLU A 222 13.47 0.18 16.65
N LEU A 223 12.58 0.59 15.75
CA LEU A 223 12.65 1.87 15.04
C LEU A 223 11.81 2.95 15.70
N ALA A 224 10.73 2.56 16.38
CA ALA A 224 9.83 3.45 17.08
C ALA A 224 9.14 2.73 18.24
N GLU A 225 8.78 3.48 19.27
CA GLU A 225 8.07 3.02 20.46
C GLU A 225 6.84 3.91 20.75
N THR A 226 5.83 3.36 21.42
CA THR A 226 4.77 4.14 22.07
C THR A 226 5.07 4.31 23.56
N VAL A 227 4.96 5.54 24.06
CA VAL A 227 5.24 5.88 25.47
C VAL A 227 4.04 6.57 26.10
N ASP A 228 3.53 5.96 27.17
CA ASP A 228 2.64 6.61 28.15
C ASP A 228 3.08 6.23 29.58
N ARG A 229 2.29 5.42 30.30
CA ARG A 229 2.69 4.85 31.60
C ARG A 229 3.69 3.70 31.45
N GLU A 230 3.65 3.05 30.30
CA GLU A 230 4.49 1.92 29.92
C GLU A 230 5.06 2.21 28.53
N ILE A 231 6.19 1.59 28.22
CA ILE A 231 6.83 1.65 26.90
C ILE A 231 6.44 0.37 26.16
N ASN A 232 6.04 0.52 24.90
CA ASN A 232 5.72 -0.61 24.03
C ASN A 232 6.33 -0.41 22.65
N PRO A 233 7.01 -1.43 22.08
CA PRO A 233 7.53 -1.35 20.73
C PRO A 233 6.42 -1.08 19.71
N PHE A 234 6.70 -0.17 18.80
CA PHE A 234 5.74 0.27 17.78
C PHE A 234 6.14 -0.21 16.40
N TRP A 235 7.31 0.19 15.93
CA TRP A 235 7.89 -0.27 14.66
C TRP A 235 9.13 -1.08 14.96
N VAL A 236 9.14 -2.35 14.54
CA VAL A 236 10.28 -3.25 14.74
C VAL A 236 10.59 -3.95 13.42
N THR A 237 11.84 -3.94 13.01
CA THR A 237 12.32 -4.63 11.80
C THR A 237 13.35 -5.69 12.14
N TRP A 238 13.41 -6.76 11.35
CA TRP A 238 14.37 -7.84 11.56
C TRP A 238 14.80 -8.43 10.22
N GLU A 239 16.12 -8.53 10.03
CA GLU A 239 16.71 -9.38 8.99
C GLU A 239 16.61 -10.83 9.48
N TYR A 240 15.82 -11.66 8.80
CA TYR A 240 15.56 -13.04 9.21
C TYR A 240 15.69 -13.98 8.02
N GLY A 241 16.54 -15.00 8.14
CA GLY A 241 16.82 -15.92 7.04
C GLY A 241 17.30 -15.15 5.80
N ALA A 242 16.68 -15.44 4.65
CA ALA A 242 16.88 -14.72 3.40
C ALA A 242 16.03 -13.43 3.31
N GLY A 243 14.95 -13.32 4.09
CA GLY A 243 13.95 -12.28 4.00
C GLY A 243 14.11 -11.15 5.02
N ARG A 244 13.02 -10.39 5.18
CA ARG A 244 12.87 -9.34 6.20
C ARG A 244 11.53 -9.50 6.89
N SER A 245 11.46 -9.14 8.16
CA SER A 245 10.20 -9.08 8.92
C SER A 245 10.01 -7.69 9.53
N PHE A 246 8.77 -7.21 9.56
CA PHE A 246 8.40 -5.92 10.11
C PHE A 246 7.10 -6.01 10.90
N ALA A 247 7.10 -5.45 12.10
CA ALA A 247 5.92 -5.35 12.95
C ALA A 247 5.53 -3.87 13.13
N ILE A 248 4.25 -3.57 12.89
CA ILE A 248 3.60 -2.34 13.34
C ILE A 248 2.60 -2.77 14.41
N SER A 249 2.86 -2.48 15.69
CA SER A 249 2.01 -2.98 16.78
C SER A 249 0.63 -2.32 16.85
N GLY A 250 0.50 -1.12 16.27
CA GLY A 250 -0.78 -0.46 16.04
C GLY A 250 -1.40 -0.81 14.68
N ASP A 251 -2.69 -0.51 14.55
CA ASP A 251 -3.41 -0.66 13.30
C ASP A 251 -3.14 0.53 12.35
N TRP A 252 -3.06 0.29 11.05
CA TRP A 252 -2.93 1.33 10.01
C TRP A 252 -4.25 1.62 9.27
N THR A 253 -5.32 0.88 9.58
CA THR A 253 -6.68 1.10 9.05
C THR A 253 -7.52 1.87 10.08
N PRO A 254 -8.81 2.16 9.82
CA PRO A 254 -9.63 2.95 10.75
C PRO A 254 -9.81 2.39 12.16
N GLY A 255 -9.44 1.13 12.45
CA GLY A 255 -9.59 0.54 13.78
C GLY A 255 -8.73 1.23 14.84
N GLY A 256 -7.50 1.59 14.49
CA GLY A 256 -6.58 2.37 15.35
C GLY A 256 -5.79 3.46 14.63
N GLY A 257 -5.77 3.45 13.29
CA GLY A 257 -4.94 4.31 12.45
C GLY A 257 -5.61 5.53 11.84
N VAL A 258 -6.83 5.92 12.27
CA VAL A 258 -7.61 7.01 11.64
C VAL A 258 -6.83 8.31 11.45
N VAL A 259 -5.99 8.68 12.43
CA VAL A 259 -5.19 9.90 12.35
C VAL A 259 -3.98 9.70 11.43
N PHE A 260 -3.40 8.51 11.41
CA PHE A 260 -2.28 8.14 10.55
C PHE A 260 -2.66 8.14 9.08
N MET A 261 -3.84 7.60 8.75
CA MET A 261 -4.39 7.60 7.40
C MET A 261 -4.61 8.99 6.80
N ARG A 262 -4.71 10.03 7.64
CA ARG A 262 -4.87 11.43 7.20
C ARG A 262 -3.53 12.13 6.95
N TRP A 263 -2.42 11.46 7.26
CA TRP A 263 -1.11 11.99 6.96
C TRP A 263 -0.89 11.98 5.45
N GLU A 264 -0.41 13.11 4.92
CA GLU A 264 -0.17 13.32 3.49
C GLU A 264 0.69 12.21 2.87
N TYR A 265 1.68 11.71 3.62
CA TYR A 265 2.62 10.68 3.18
C TYR A 265 2.22 9.26 3.61
N TYR A 266 0.95 9.02 3.99
CA TYR A 266 0.47 7.68 4.35
C TYR A 266 0.62 6.66 3.21
N GLY A 267 0.30 7.08 1.97
CA GLY A 267 0.52 6.24 0.79
C GLY A 267 2.00 5.98 0.52
N ASP A 268 2.85 6.98 0.72
CA ASP A 268 4.30 6.82 0.57
C ASP A 268 4.89 5.91 1.63
N PHE A 269 4.42 5.99 2.88
CA PHE A 269 4.79 5.08 3.95
C PHE A 269 4.53 3.62 3.54
N ALA A 270 3.31 3.32 3.06
CA ALA A 270 2.95 1.97 2.66
C ALA A 270 3.80 1.47 1.49
N ASN A 271 4.00 2.29 0.46
CA ASN A 271 4.80 1.92 -0.72
C ASN A 271 6.29 1.79 -0.39
N ASN A 272 6.87 2.72 0.36
CA ASN A 272 8.27 2.69 0.78
C ASN A 272 8.53 1.51 1.72
N LEU A 273 7.56 1.12 2.55
CA LEU A 273 7.67 -0.09 3.34
C LEU A 273 7.77 -1.31 2.42
N MET A 274 6.97 -1.41 1.35
CA MET A 274 7.09 -2.51 0.40
C MET A 274 8.44 -2.51 -0.34
N LEU A 275 8.96 -1.35 -0.73
CA LEU A 275 10.30 -1.21 -1.32
C LEU A 275 11.37 -1.71 -0.34
N TYR A 276 11.34 -1.25 0.90
CA TYR A 276 12.26 -1.68 1.95
C TYR A 276 12.16 -3.19 2.20
N MET A 277 10.96 -3.74 2.32
CA MET A 277 10.75 -5.16 2.62
C MET A 277 11.14 -6.09 1.47
N SER A 278 11.06 -5.60 0.23
CA SER A 278 11.55 -6.30 -0.97
C SER A 278 13.02 -5.99 -1.31
N ARG A 279 13.73 -5.25 -0.44
CA ARG A 279 15.14 -4.83 -0.62
C ARG A 279 15.39 -3.97 -1.87
N ASN A 280 14.36 -3.32 -2.39
CA ASN A 280 14.51 -2.33 -3.45
C ASN A 280 15.00 -1.00 -2.88
N ASP A 281 15.65 -0.21 -3.74
CA ASP A 281 16.09 1.13 -3.37
C ASP A 281 14.90 2.00 -2.98
N LEU A 282 15.10 2.77 -1.91
CA LEU A 282 14.15 3.78 -1.47
C LEU A 282 14.38 5.07 -2.27
N PRO A 283 13.33 5.87 -2.49
CA PRO A 283 13.45 7.06 -3.31
C PRO A 283 14.32 8.13 -2.64
N ASP A 284 15.34 8.61 -3.36
CA ASP A 284 16.19 9.73 -2.90
C ASP A 284 15.43 11.07 -2.91
N ASP A 285 14.58 11.28 -3.92
CA ASP A 285 13.69 12.44 -4.03
C ASP A 285 12.24 12.00 -3.80
N LEU A 286 11.85 12.00 -2.54
CA LEU A 286 10.50 11.66 -2.14
C LEU A 286 9.45 12.63 -2.72
N GLN A 287 9.78 13.91 -2.92
CA GLN A 287 8.77 14.89 -3.36
C GLN A 287 8.30 14.58 -4.79
N THR A 288 9.24 14.32 -5.70
CA THR A 288 8.92 13.95 -7.08
C THR A 288 8.13 12.64 -7.13
N VAL A 289 8.51 11.65 -6.32
CA VAL A 289 7.79 10.36 -6.23
C VAL A 289 6.39 10.52 -5.66
N HIS A 290 6.23 11.33 -4.60
CA HIS A 290 4.95 11.63 -4.00
C HIS A 290 4.01 12.32 -5.00
N MET A 291 4.52 13.29 -5.75
CA MET A 291 3.76 13.96 -6.82
C MET A 291 3.33 12.97 -7.91
N ALA A 292 4.24 12.11 -8.37
CA ALA A 292 3.93 11.08 -9.37
C ALA A 292 2.85 10.10 -8.87
N ARG A 293 2.98 9.57 -7.65
CA ARG A 293 1.98 8.68 -7.02
C ARG A 293 0.61 9.36 -6.93
N THR A 294 0.58 10.61 -6.49
CA THR A 294 -0.65 11.40 -6.42
C THR A 294 -1.30 11.55 -7.80
N ARG A 295 -0.51 11.89 -8.83
CA ARG A 295 -0.98 12.02 -10.21
C ARG A 295 -1.50 10.72 -10.81
N PHE A 296 -0.85 9.58 -10.53
CA PHE A 296 -1.36 8.26 -10.92
C PHE A 296 -2.75 7.99 -10.32
N HIS A 297 -2.94 8.30 -9.04
CA HIS A 297 -4.23 8.16 -8.40
C HIS A 297 -5.28 9.11 -9.01
N GLU A 298 -4.95 10.39 -9.16
CA GLU A 298 -5.84 11.39 -9.76
C GLU A 298 -6.27 11.00 -11.17
N TYR A 299 -5.35 10.47 -11.99
CA TYR A 299 -5.66 10.04 -13.36
C TYR A 299 -6.72 8.94 -13.36
N LYS A 300 -6.51 7.89 -12.54
CA LYS A 300 -7.48 6.78 -12.41
C LYS A 300 -8.85 7.29 -11.95
N SER A 301 -8.88 8.19 -10.97
CA SER A 301 -10.11 8.79 -10.45
C SER A 301 -10.84 9.64 -11.49
N SER A 302 -10.11 10.51 -12.20
CA SER A 302 -10.64 11.36 -13.28
C SER A 302 -11.19 10.53 -14.43
N LYS A 303 -10.52 9.43 -14.78
CA LYS A 303 -10.96 8.51 -15.84
C LYS A 303 -12.24 7.77 -15.45
N ALA A 304 -12.32 7.28 -14.21
CA ALA A 304 -13.53 6.66 -13.69
C ALA A 304 -14.72 7.64 -13.68
N TYR A 305 -14.48 8.90 -13.33
CA TYR A 305 -15.49 9.96 -13.41
C TYR A 305 -15.96 10.20 -14.85
N LEU A 306 -15.03 10.30 -15.80
CA LEU A 306 -15.34 10.47 -17.22
C LEU A 306 -16.24 9.34 -17.73
N PHE A 307 -15.92 8.09 -17.41
CA PHE A 307 -16.79 6.95 -17.76
C PHE A 307 -18.19 7.06 -17.16
N ALA A 308 -18.30 7.50 -15.90
CA ALA A 308 -19.61 7.71 -15.28
C ALA A 308 -20.43 8.81 -15.99
N VAL A 309 -19.78 9.89 -16.44
CA VAL A 309 -20.43 10.95 -17.24
C VAL A 309 -20.84 10.42 -18.62
N MET A 310 -20.00 9.61 -19.26
CA MET A 310 -20.31 8.97 -20.53
C MET A 310 -21.53 8.05 -20.41
N GLU A 311 -21.52 7.12 -19.44
CA GLU A 311 -22.65 6.21 -19.19
C GLU A 311 -23.95 6.98 -18.90
N PHE A 312 -23.86 8.07 -18.14
CA PHE A 312 -25.00 8.96 -17.91
C PHE A 312 -25.49 9.59 -19.22
N GLY A 313 -24.61 10.17 -20.03
CA GLY A 313 -25.00 10.82 -21.29
C GLY A 313 -25.58 9.83 -22.30
N GLU A 314 -25.03 8.63 -22.40
CA GLU A 314 -25.54 7.54 -23.26
C GLU A 314 -26.96 7.11 -22.87
N LYS A 315 -27.30 7.08 -21.57
CA LYS A 315 -28.67 6.82 -21.10
C LYS A 315 -29.68 7.84 -21.63
N PHE A 316 -29.23 9.05 -21.98
CA PHE A 316 -30.04 10.10 -22.60
C PHE A 316 -29.84 10.23 -24.12
N GLY A 317 -29.12 9.29 -24.74
CA GLY A 317 -28.93 9.22 -26.19
C GLY A 317 -27.79 10.09 -26.74
N ALA A 318 -26.87 10.57 -25.90
CA ALA A 318 -25.67 11.23 -26.37
C ALA A 318 -24.73 10.23 -27.09
N ASN A 319 -24.14 10.64 -28.22
CA ASN A 319 -23.08 9.88 -28.86
C ASN A 319 -21.73 10.23 -28.20
N MET A 320 -21.16 9.28 -27.45
CA MET A 320 -19.89 9.43 -26.73
C MET A 320 -18.67 8.87 -27.47
N ASP A 321 -18.81 8.35 -28.70
CA ASP A 321 -17.68 7.83 -29.49
C ASP A 321 -16.49 8.80 -29.60
N PRO A 322 -16.69 10.13 -29.78
CA PRO A 322 -15.56 11.06 -29.84
C PRO A 322 -14.76 11.18 -28.53
N VAL A 323 -15.37 10.84 -27.40
CA VAL A 323 -14.70 10.85 -26.08
C VAL A 323 -13.84 9.60 -25.92
N VAL A 324 -14.27 8.46 -26.47
CA VAL A 324 -13.51 7.20 -26.44
C VAL A 324 -12.13 7.38 -27.08
N GLU A 325 -12.05 8.02 -28.25
CA GLU A 325 -10.77 8.28 -28.93
C GLU A 325 -9.82 9.17 -28.10
N ILE A 326 -10.37 10.11 -27.32
CA ILE A 326 -9.60 10.96 -26.41
C ILE A 326 -9.04 10.12 -25.25
N ILE A 327 -9.85 9.21 -24.69
CA ILE A 327 -9.43 8.29 -23.63
C ILE A 327 -8.31 7.38 -24.12
N ASP A 328 -8.41 6.82 -25.33
CA ASP A 328 -7.38 5.93 -25.89
C ASP A 328 -6.02 6.66 -26.05
N ARG A 329 -6.05 7.94 -26.43
CA ARG A 329 -4.84 8.79 -26.48
C ARG A 329 -4.28 9.06 -25.08
N ALA A 330 -5.13 9.40 -24.12
CA ALA A 330 -4.72 9.61 -22.74
C ALA A 330 -4.08 8.33 -22.14
N ASP A 331 -4.67 7.17 -22.42
CA ASP A 331 -4.19 5.87 -21.96
C ASP A 331 -2.84 5.47 -22.55
N SER A 332 -2.58 5.90 -23.79
CA SER A 332 -1.26 5.74 -24.41
C SER A 332 -0.20 6.52 -23.63
N GLY A 333 -0.46 7.81 -23.32
CA GLY A 333 0.44 8.63 -22.49
C GLY A 333 0.60 8.10 -21.06
N PHE A 334 -0.50 7.65 -20.44
CA PHE A 334 -0.46 6.99 -19.13
C PHE A 334 0.39 5.72 -19.13
N SER A 335 0.34 4.94 -20.21
CA SER A 335 1.17 3.74 -20.37
C SER A 335 2.65 4.09 -20.52
N ASP A 336 2.98 5.15 -21.25
CA ASP A 336 4.36 5.63 -21.39
C ASP A 336 4.90 6.15 -20.05
N ALA A 337 4.10 6.91 -19.31
CA ALA A 337 4.45 7.35 -17.96
C ALA A 337 4.67 6.17 -17.01
N THR A 338 3.81 5.15 -17.08
CA THR A 338 3.96 3.92 -16.30
C THR A 338 5.30 3.23 -16.56
N ARG A 339 5.76 3.18 -17.83
CA ARG A 339 7.06 2.58 -18.17
C ARG A 339 8.21 3.40 -17.60
N ALA A 340 8.19 4.73 -17.75
CA ALA A 340 9.19 5.61 -17.15
C ALA A 340 9.28 5.44 -15.63
N TYR A 341 8.13 5.31 -14.95
CA TYR A 341 8.09 5.05 -13.50
C TYR A 341 8.73 3.72 -13.10
N LEU A 342 8.48 2.65 -13.88
CA LEU A 342 9.09 1.33 -13.64
C LEU A 342 10.62 1.35 -13.81
N ASP A 343 11.09 2.17 -14.75
CA ASP A 343 12.51 2.45 -14.99
C ASP A 343 13.13 3.43 -13.96
N LEU A 344 12.35 3.84 -12.95
CA LEU A 344 12.72 4.80 -11.90
C LEU A 344 13.01 6.22 -12.41
N ASP A 345 12.57 6.54 -13.62
CA ASP A 345 12.60 7.90 -14.17
C ASP A 345 11.31 8.65 -13.79
N TYR A 346 11.27 9.09 -12.53
CA TYR A 346 10.11 9.74 -11.95
C TYR A 346 9.82 11.12 -12.55
N GLU A 347 10.84 11.88 -12.96
CA GLU A 347 10.67 13.19 -13.61
C GLU A 347 9.98 13.04 -14.96
N SER A 348 10.48 12.14 -15.82
CA SER A 348 9.84 11.87 -17.11
C SER A 348 8.44 11.28 -16.94
N SER A 349 8.26 10.38 -15.97
CA SER A 349 6.94 9.83 -15.64
C SER A 349 5.94 10.93 -15.26
N LEU A 350 6.36 11.89 -14.45
CA LEU A 350 5.48 12.98 -14.00
C LEU A 350 5.08 13.90 -15.16
N GLY A 351 6.03 14.26 -16.03
CA GLY A 351 5.74 15.06 -17.23
C GLY A 351 4.75 14.38 -18.17
N LEU A 352 4.94 13.08 -18.44
CA LEU A 352 4.03 12.29 -19.27
C LEU A 352 2.64 12.13 -18.64
N LEU A 353 2.56 12.02 -17.30
CA LEU A 353 1.29 12.00 -16.59
C LEU A 353 0.53 13.32 -16.69
N ASP A 354 1.21 14.45 -16.55
CA ASP A 354 0.58 15.76 -16.66
C ASP A 354 0.02 15.98 -18.09
N GLU A 355 0.75 15.54 -19.12
CA GLU A 355 0.24 15.53 -20.50
C GLU A 355 -0.99 14.63 -20.67
N ALA A 356 -0.94 13.39 -20.17
CA ALA A 356 -2.06 12.45 -20.25
C ALA A 356 -3.29 12.96 -19.48
N MET A 357 -3.09 13.58 -18.32
CA MET A 357 -4.14 14.20 -17.53
C MET A 357 -4.80 15.34 -18.29
N GLN A 358 -4.03 16.20 -18.97
CA GLN A 358 -4.61 17.29 -19.76
C GLN A 358 -5.50 16.76 -20.89
N VAL A 359 -5.08 15.69 -21.58
CA VAL A 359 -5.92 15.03 -22.59
C VAL A 359 -7.23 14.51 -21.99
N LEU A 360 -7.18 13.96 -20.78
CA LEU A 360 -8.35 13.47 -20.06
C LEU A 360 -9.30 14.61 -19.61
N VAL A 361 -8.75 15.77 -19.24
CA VAL A 361 -9.54 16.99 -18.95
C VAL A 361 -10.29 17.45 -20.19
N ASP A 362 -9.63 17.48 -21.35
CA ASP A 362 -10.29 17.81 -22.63
C ASP A 362 -11.42 16.80 -22.95
N GLY A 363 -11.20 15.52 -22.62
CA GLY A 363 -12.21 14.46 -22.71
C GLY A 363 -13.42 14.71 -21.81
N ASN A 364 -13.19 15.12 -20.56
CA ASN A 364 -14.26 15.52 -19.64
C ASN A 364 -15.10 16.68 -20.19
N GLU A 365 -14.45 17.76 -20.62
CA GLU A 365 -15.15 18.90 -21.23
C GLU A 365 -15.98 18.48 -22.43
N ARG A 366 -15.43 17.61 -23.28
CA ARG A 366 -16.15 17.10 -24.45
C ARG A 366 -17.35 16.25 -24.06
N ALA A 367 -17.22 15.37 -23.07
CA ALA A 367 -18.31 14.54 -22.57
C ALA A 367 -19.44 15.41 -21.98
N PHE A 368 -19.12 16.47 -21.25
CA PHE A 368 -20.12 17.41 -20.73
C PHE A 368 -20.89 18.10 -21.85
N GLN A 369 -20.21 18.59 -22.88
CA GLN A 369 -20.87 19.21 -24.03
C GLN A 369 -21.85 18.26 -24.71
N LEU A 370 -21.45 17.00 -24.91
CA LEU A 370 -22.30 15.98 -25.55
C LEU A 370 -23.49 15.60 -24.67
N LYS A 371 -23.26 15.42 -23.37
CA LYS A 371 -24.32 15.20 -22.37
C LYS A 371 -25.33 16.34 -22.39
N ASP A 372 -24.86 17.59 -22.33
CA ASP A 372 -25.74 18.76 -22.29
C ASP A 372 -26.55 18.91 -23.59
N GLN A 373 -25.94 18.64 -24.74
CA GLN A 373 -26.65 18.62 -26.03
C GLN A 373 -27.78 17.59 -26.06
N ALA A 374 -27.55 16.39 -25.54
CA ALA A 374 -28.59 15.36 -25.46
C ALA A 374 -29.72 15.77 -24.49
N MET A 375 -29.37 16.41 -23.38
CA MET A 375 -30.34 16.82 -22.36
C MET A 375 -31.19 18.03 -22.76
N ILE A 376 -30.77 18.87 -23.72
CA ILE A 376 -31.54 20.05 -24.17
C ILE A 376 -32.99 19.69 -24.54
N TRP A 377 -33.21 18.56 -25.24
CA TRP A 377 -34.56 18.16 -25.64
C TRP A 377 -35.43 17.75 -24.46
N ILE A 378 -34.82 17.15 -23.44
CA ILE A 378 -35.51 16.78 -22.20
C ILE A 378 -35.96 18.06 -21.49
N TYR A 379 -35.06 19.02 -21.32
CA TYR A 379 -35.40 20.30 -20.70
C TYR A 379 -36.49 21.06 -21.48
N LEU A 380 -36.45 21.01 -22.81
CA LEU A 380 -37.47 21.65 -23.64
C LEU A 380 -38.84 20.98 -23.49
N ILE A 381 -38.87 19.65 -23.45
CA ILE A 381 -40.11 18.88 -23.22
C ILE A 381 -40.64 19.17 -21.82
N GLU A 382 -39.81 19.09 -20.78
CA GLU A 382 -40.19 19.41 -19.41
C GLU A 382 -40.75 20.83 -19.29
N TRP A 383 -40.05 21.81 -19.84
CA TRP A 383 -40.49 23.20 -19.84
C TRP A 383 -41.82 23.38 -20.56
N SER A 384 -41.99 22.70 -21.70
CA SER A 384 -43.24 22.72 -22.48
C SER A 384 -44.39 22.07 -21.71
N VAL A 385 -44.16 20.95 -21.03
CA VAL A 385 -45.17 20.24 -20.22
C VAL A 385 -45.56 21.07 -19.00
N VAL A 386 -44.59 21.62 -18.27
CA VAL A 386 -44.83 22.47 -17.09
C VAL A 386 -45.60 23.73 -17.50
N THR A 387 -45.17 24.41 -18.57
CA THR A 387 -45.83 25.62 -19.08
C THR A 387 -47.24 25.32 -19.57
N SER A 388 -47.44 24.22 -20.30
CA SER A 388 -48.77 23.79 -20.77
C SER A 388 -49.70 23.48 -19.61
N THR A 389 -49.21 22.75 -18.60
CA THR A 389 -49.97 22.41 -17.39
C THR A 389 -50.36 23.67 -16.62
N PHE A 390 -49.42 24.59 -16.42
CA PHE A 390 -49.67 25.86 -15.77
C PHE A 390 -50.70 26.70 -16.53
N ALA A 391 -50.58 26.81 -17.85
CA ALA A 391 -51.51 27.56 -18.69
C ALA A 391 -52.92 26.94 -18.65
N ILE A 392 -53.05 25.61 -18.78
CA ILE A 392 -54.34 24.91 -18.73
C ILE A 392 -54.99 25.10 -17.36
N CYS A 393 -54.26 24.85 -16.27
CA CYS A 393 -54.77 25.05 -14.92
C CYS A 393 -55.18 26.51 -14.68
N GLY A 394 -54.35 27.47 -15.12
CA GLY A 394 -54.64 28.90 -15.03
C GLY A 394 -55.90 29.29 -15.79
N VAL A 395 -56.08 28.80 -17.03
CA VAL A 395 -57.30 29.04 -17.83
C VAL A 395 -58.53 28.43 -17.17
N VAL A 396 -58.43 27.22 -16.63
CA VAL A 396 -59.53 26.57 -15.90
C VAL A 396 -59.94 27.39 -14.68
N VAL A 397 -58.98 27.79 -13.83
CA VAL A 397 -59.22 28.61 -12.64
C VAL A 397 -59.81 29.96 -13.01
N TRP A 398 -59.22 30.66 -13.98
CA TRP A 398 -59.72 31.96 -14.44
C TRP A 398 -61.14 31.86 -15.00
N THR A 399 -61.43 30.84 -15.79
CA THR A 399 -62.77 30.64 -16.39
C THR A 399 -63.83 30.38 -15.32
N LEU A 400 -63.50 29.60 -14.28
CA LEU A 400 -64.40 29.29 -13.19
C LEU A 400 -64.58 30.45 -12.22
N MET A 401 -63.49 31.06 -11.74
CA MET A 401 -63.53 32.02 -10.63
C MET A 401 -63.70 33.48 -11.07
N VAL A 402 -63.07 33.88 -12.19
CA VAL A 402 -63.05 35.28 -12.65
C VAL A 402 -64.15 35.53 -13.66
N ARG A 403 -64.19 34.75 -14.75
CA ARG A 403 -65.26 34.87 -15.75
C ARG A 403 -66.60 34.38 -15.21
N ARG A 404 -66.59 33.60 -14.11
CA ARG A 404 -67.78 33.08 -13.42
C ARG A 404 -68.76 32.40 -14.37
N ARG A 405 -68.26 31.77 -15.43
CA ARG A 405 -69.11 31.24 -16.53
C ARG A 405 -70.13 30.21 -16.03
N TYR A 406 -69.82 29.53 -14.93
CA TYR A 406 -70.70 28.55 -14.27
C TYR A 406 -71.21 29.00 -12.89
N TYR A 407 -70.83 30.19 -12.42
CA TYR A 407 -71.37 30.77 -11.19
C TYR A 407 -72.52 31.70 -11.55
N ARG A 408 -73.76 31.25 -11.31
CA ARG A 408 -74.93 32.13 -11.32
C ARG A 408 -74.82 33.13 -10.18
N GLU A 409 -75.04 34.42 -10.45
CA GLU A 409 -75.22 35.41 -9.39
C GLU A 409 -76.41 35.02 -8.52
N MET A 410 -76.17 34.78 -7.23
CA MET A 410 -77.22 34.62 -6.25
C MET A 410 -77.89 35.99 -6.09
N GLY A 411 -79.15 36.09 -6.49
CA GLY A 411 -79.94 37.31 -6.37
C GLY A 411 -79.90 37.85 -4.93
N SER A 412 -79.70 39.16 -4.80
CA SER A 412 -79.62 39.80 -3.48
C SER A 412 -80.90 39.56 -2.69
N THR A 413 -80.81 38.85 -1.57
CA THR A 413 -81.86 38.81 -0.56
C THR A 413 -81.84 40.14 0.20
N ARG A 414 -82.57 41.13 -0.34
CA ARG A 414 -82.89 42.35 0.40
C ARG A 414 -84.01 41.99 1.38
N PHE A 415 -83.70 41.88 2.67
CA PHE A 415 -84.72 41.80 3.71
C PHE A 415 -85.50 43.14 3.72
N SER A 416 -86.81 43.10 3.43
CA SER A 416 -87.67 44.25 3.74
C SER A 416 -87.95 44.26 5.24
N ALA A 417 -87.70 45.41 5.87
CA ALA A 417 -88.07 45.68 7.26
C ALA A 417 -89.59 45.76 7.43
#